data_AF-A0A7V9MEY7-F1
#
_entry.id   AF-A0A7V9MEY7-F1
#
_cell.length_a   1.000
_cell.length_b   1.000
_cell.length_c   1.000
_cell.angle_alpha   90.00
_cell.angle_beta   90.00
_cell.angle_gamma   90.00
#
_symmetry.space_group_name_H-M   'P 1'
#
loop_
_entity.id
_entity.type
_entity.pdbx_description
1 polymer ?
#
loop_
_entity_poly.entity_id
_entity_poly.type
_entity_poly.pdbx_seq_one_letter_code
_entity_poly.pdbx_strand_id
1 'polypeptide(L)'
;MTRKTHHKHSSSKGYRRLLDGLAEIEGVHRVATGKVKPRMGSGRPVAAISKVRRVPSGLSITINTEGAIVDAYVITDRPEAVAAAIDERGWSASD
;
A
#
# COMPACT_ATOMS: atom_id res chain seq x y z
N MET A 1 25.55 -17.83 -12.70
CA MET A 1 24.82 -16.62 -13.10
C MET A 1 23.33 -16.85 -12.82
N THR A 2 22.80 -16.28 -11.74
CA THR A 2 21.39 -16.45 -11.36
C THR A 2 20.51 -15.68 -12.34
N ARG A 3 19.64 -16.39 -13.08
CA ARG A 3 18.60 -15.79 -13.91
C ARG A 3 17.72 -14.93 -13.00
N LYS A 4 17.95 -13.62 -12.98
CA LYS A 4 16.95 -12.65 -12.54
C LYS A 4 15.80 -12.80 -13.52
N THR A 5 14.80 -13.59 -13.14
CA THR A 5 13.50 -13.59 -13.81
C THR A 5 12.94 -12.19 -13.66
N HIS A 6 13.18 -11.36 -14.68
CA HIS A 6 12.56 -10.05 -14.81
C HIS A 6 11.08 -10.33 -15.07
N HIS A 7 10.32 -10.49 -13.98
CA HIS A 7 8.87 -10.52 -14.07
C HIS A 7 8.49 -9.21 -14.75
N LYS A 8 7.95 -9.31 -15.96
CA LYS A 8 7.44 -8.18 -16.73
C LYS A 8 6.34 -7.52 -15.88
N HIS A 9 6.70 -6.51 -15.10
CA HIS A 9 5.77 -5.78 -14.26
C HIS A 9 4.87 -4.96 -15.18
N SER A 10 3.76 -5.55 -15.64
CA SER A 10 2.74 -4.84 -16.43
C SER A 10 2.37 -3.54 -15.72
N SER A 11 2.76 -2.42 -16.30
CA SER A 11 2.78 -1.04 -15.78
C SER A 11 1.39 -0.44 -15.48
N SER A 12 0.34 -1.25 -15.47
CA SER A 12 -1.07 -0.84 -15.45
C SER A 12 -1.73 -0.78 -14.06
N LYS A 13 -0.98 -1.02 -12.97
CA LYS A 13 -1.55 -1.09 -11.62
C LYS A 13 -1.07 0.09 -10.78
N GLY A 14 -1.88 1.15 -10.71
CA GLY A 14 -1.60 2.39 -9.99
C GLY A 14 -1.16 2.21 -8.52
N TYR A 15 -1.59 1.12 -7.86
CA TYR A 15 -1.15 0.85 -6.47
C TYR A 15 0.34 0.52 -6.34
N ARG A 16 1.04 0.09 -7.39
CA ARG A 16 2.47 -0.26 -7.24
C ARG A 16 3.32 0.94 -6.86
N ARG A 17 3.07 2.12 -7.47
CA ARG A 17 3.77 3.36 -7.09
C ARG A 17 3.57 3.72 -5.62
N LEU A 18 2.38 3.45 -5.09
CA LEU A 18 2.09 3.67 -3.68
C LEU A 18 2.86 2.67 -2.80
N LEU A 19 2.94 1.40 -3.21
CA LEU A 19 3.75 0.40 -2.49
C LEU A 19 5.24 0.73 -2.52
N ASP A 20 5.75 1.20 -3.65
CA ASP A 20 7.14 1.63 -3.80
C ASP A 20 7.40 2.83 -2.89
N GLY A 21 6.51 3.82 -2.90
CA GLY A 21 6.62 4.98 -2.01
C GLY A 21 6.50 4.64 -0.51
N LEU A 22 5.74 3.60 -0.14
CA LEU A 22 5.71 3.08 1.23
C LEU A 22 7.04 2.42 1.61
N ALA A 23 7.66 1.68 0.68
CA ALA A 23 8.94 1.02 0.92
C ALA A 23 10.10 2.00 1.10
N GLU A 24 9.95 3.24 0.63
CA GLU A 24 10.92 4.33 0.79
C GLU A 24 10.81 5.08 2.13
N ILE A 25 9.77 4.82 2.93
CA ILE A 25 9.61 5.47 4.24
C ILE A 25 10.66 4.90 5.22
N GLU A 26 11.33 5.79 5.96
CA GLU A 26 12.32 5.40 6.96
C GLU A 26 11.70 4.46 8.00
N GLY A 27 12.39 3.35 8.29
CA GLY A 27 11.92 2.32 9.23
C GLY A 27 10.98 1.29 8.61
N VAL A 28 10.64 1.39 7.33
CA VAL A 28 9.95 0.29 6.62
C VAL A 28 10.97 -0.75 6.20
N HIS A 29 10.77 -1.99 6.66
CA HIS A 29 11.64 -3.12 6.32
C HIS A 29 11.14 -3.86 5.07
N ARG A 30 9.81 -3.96 4.92
CA ARG A 30 9.18 -4.67 3.81
C ARG A 30 7.74 -4.23 3.62
N VAL A 31 7.30 -4.19 2.36
CA VAL A 31 5.89 -4.04 2.01
C VAL A 31 5.42 -5.32 1.30
N ALA A 32 4.24 -5.83 1.65
CA ALA A 32 3.66 -7.02 1.06
C ALA A 32 2.20 -6.81 0.68
N THR A 33 1.81 -7.24 -0.52
CA THR A 33 0.39 -7.27 -0.92
C THR A 33 -0.24 -8.56 -0.44
N GLY A 34 -1.39 -8.45 0.22
CA GLY A 34 -2.29 -9.54 0.55
C GLY A 34 -3.34 -9.76 -0.54
N LYS A 35 -4.61 -9.75 -0.15
CA LYS A 35 -5.73 -10.07 -1.04
C LYS A 35 -6.05 -8.91 -1.98
N VAL A 36 -6.15 -9.21 -3.27
CA VAL A 36 -6.64 -8.29 -4.30
C VAL A 36 -8.09 -8.65 -4.63
N LYS A 37 -8.99 -7.70 -4.51
CA LYS A 37 -10.43 -7.86 -4.81
C LYS A 37 -10.83 -6.92 -5.93
N PRO A 38 -11.65 -7.36 -6.91
CA PRO A 38 -12.23 -6.44 -7.89
C PRO A 38 -13.12 -5.43 -7.18
N ARG A 39 -13.11 -4.18 -7.67
CA ARG A 39 -14.00 -3.14 -7.15
C ARG A 39 -15.35 -3.26 -7.87
N MET A 40 -16.38 -3.61 -7.12
CA MET A 40 -17.76 -3.71 -7.62
C MET A 40 -18.47 -2.38 -7.34
N GLY A 41 -18.25 -1.35 -8.15
CA GLY A 41 -18.93 -0.06 -8.00
C GLY A 41 -18.34 1.08 -8.84
N SER A 42 -19.21 1.90 -9.41
CA SER A 42 -18.84 3.10 -10.18
C SER A 42 -18.55 4.26 -9.23
N GLY A 43 -17.27 4.51 -8.93
CA GLY A 43 -16.86 5.65 -8.12
C GLY A 43 -15.37 5.62 -7.82
N ARG A 44 -14.68 6.74 -8.14
CA ARG A 44 -13.28 6.94 -7.78
C ARG A 44 -13.17 6.94 -6.24
N PRO A 45 -12.21 6.21 -5.66
CA PRO A 45 -12.03 6.22 -4.22
C PRO A 45 -11.69 7.63 -3.71
N VAL A 46 -12.23 7.97 -2.54
CA VAL A 46 -12.01 9.25 -1.85
C VAL A 46 -10.52 9.43 -1.50
N ALA A 47 -9.85 8.34 -1.13
CA ALA A 47 -8.41 8.32 -0.86
C ALA A 47 -7.75 7.04 -1.38
N ALA A 48 -6.43 7.12 -1.61
CA ALA A 48 -5.64 5.99 -2.08
C ALA A 48 -5.56 4.87 -1.02
N ILE A 49 -5.54 5.21 0.27
CA ILE A 49 -5.61 4.30 1.40
C ILE A 49 -6.88 4.63 2.21
N SER A 50 -7.77 3.66 2.42
CA SER A 50 -9.00 3.87 3.21
C SER A 50 -8.95 3.28 4.61
N LYS A 51 -7.94 2.46 4.91
CA LYS A 51 -7.76 1.86 6.22
C LYS A 51 -6.28 1.78 6.54
N VAL A 52 -5.92 2.19 7.74
CA VAL A 52 -4.61 1.98 8.36
C VAL A 52 -4.86 1.40 9.73
N ARG A 53 -4.33 0.21 10.01
CA ARG A 53 -4.49 -0.49 11.29
C ARG A 53 -3.16 -0.99 11.79
N ARG A 54 -2.89 -0.81 13.07
CA ARG A 54 -1.71 -1.38 13.71
C ARG A 54 -1.85 -2.89 13.87
N VAL A 55 -0.77 -3.61 13.59
CA VAL A 55 -0.62 -5.04 13.81
C VAL A 55 0.73 -5.30 14.49
N PRO A 56 0.97 -6.47 15.11
CA PRO A 56 2.22 -6.73 15.83
C PRO A 56 3.49 -6.53 14.99
N SER A 57 3.42 -6.75 13.68
CA SER A 57 4.55 -6.62 12.75
C SER A 57 4.65 -5.26 12.05
N GLY A 58 3.75 -4.30 12.33
CA GLY A 58 3.71 -2.99 11.68
C GLY A 58 2.29 -2.51 11.39
N LEU A 59 1.94 -2.33 10.12
CA LEU A 59 0.63 -1.84 9.67
C LEU A 59 -0.05 -2.79 8.68
N SER A 60 -1.36 -2.95 8.83
CA SER A 60 -2.27 -3.47 7.81
C SER A 60 -3.01 -2.31 7.17
N ILE A 61 -2.93 -2.19 5.85
CA ILE A 61 -3.56 -1.11 5.09
C ILE A 61 -4.49 -1.66 4.00
N THR A 62 -5.48 -0.86 3.61
CA THR A 62 -6.33 -1.13 2.44
C THR A 62 -6.15 -0.04 1.40
N ILE A 63 -5.59 -0.40 0.25
CA ILE A 63 -5.35 0.48 -0.89
C ILE A 63 -6.53 0.39 -1.86
N ASN A 64 -7.05 1.54 -2.27
CA ASN A 64 -8.09 1.65 -3.28
C ASN A 64 -7.48 2.08 -4.61
N THR A 65 -7.86 1.38 -5.68
CA THR A 65 -7.55 1.75 -7.06
C THR A 65 -8.82 1.70 -7.90
N GLU A 66 -8.77 2.25 -9.11
CA GLU A 66 -9.94 2.37 -10.00
C GLU A 66 -10.65 1.03 -10.27
N GLY A 67 -9.92 -0.09 -10.30
CA GLY A 67 -10.49 -1.42 -10.57
C GLY A 67 -10.39 -2.43 -9.43
N ALA A 68 -9.70 -2.10 -8.34
CA ALA A 68 -9.40 -3.07 -7.29
C ALA A 68 -9.24 -2.45 -5.91
N ILE A 69 -9.58 -3.24 -4.89
CA ILE A 69 -9.25 -3.02 -3.49
C ILE A 69 -8.15 -4.02 -3.13
N VAL A 70 -7.03 -3.52 -2.61
CA VAL A 70 -5.84 -4.30 -2.29
C VAL A 70 -5.56 -4.20 -0.80
N ASP A 71 -5.62 -5.33 -0.10
CA ASP A 71 -5.12 -5.42 1.27
C ASP A 71 -3.58 -5.52 1.21
N ALA A 72 -2.87 -4.76 2.02
CA ALA A 72 -1.41 -4.76 2.07
C ALA A 72 -0.89 -4.64 3.51
N TYR A 73 0.36 -5.06 3.72
CA TYR A 73 1.04 -5.05 5.00
C TYR A 73 2.35 -4.29 4.87
N VAL A 74 2.60 -3.38 5.80
CA VAL A 74 3.86 -2.66 5.95
C VAL A 74 4.54 -3.20 7.20
N ILE A 75 5.68 -3.86 7.02
CA ILE A 75 6.49 -4.40 8.11
C ILE A 75 7.46 -3.32 8.55
N THR A 76 7.33 -2.90 9.80
CA THR A 76 8.10 -1.79 10.39
C THR A 76 8.13 -1.92 11.90
N ASP A 77 9.22 -1.46 12.50
CA ASP A 77 9.37 -1.25 13.94
C ASP A 77 8.80 0.12 14.41
N ARG A 78 8.46 1.01 13.47
CA ARG A 78 7.93 2.36 13.72
C ARG A 78 6.55 2.58 13.09
N PRO A 79 5.51 1.81 13.47
CA PRO A 79 4.20 1.88 12.84
C PRO A 79 3.55 3.27 12.90
N GLU A 80 3.75 4.01 14.00
CA GLU A 80 3.16 5.35 14.15
C GLU A 80 3.82 6.39 13.24
N ALA A 81 5.14 6.32 13.07
CA ALA A 81 5.86 7.20 12.14
C ALA A 81 5.44 6.94 10.69
N VAL A 82 5.25 5.68 10.33
CA VAL A 82 4.77 5.29 8.99
C VAL A 82 3.32 5.74 8.79
N ALA A 83 2.45 5.61 9.79
CA ALA A 83 1.08 6.12 9.72
C ALA A 83 1.04 7.65 9.54
N ALA A 84 1.85 8.39 10.31
CA ALA A 84 1.99 9.83 10.13
C ALA A 84 2.48 10.20 8.73
N ALA A 85 3.50 9.51 8.21
CA ALA A 85 3.99 9.73 6.85
C ALA A 85 2.94 9.42 5.76
N ILE A 86 2.05 8.44 5.99
CA ILE A 86 0.92 8.15 5.10
C ILE A 86 -0.07 9.33 5.07
N ASP A 87 -0.37 9.89 6.23
CA ASP A 87 -1.29 11.03 6.39
C ASP A 87 -0.67 12.32 5.81
N GLU A 88 0.59 12.62 6.12
CA GLU A 88 1.34 13.78 5.60
C GLU A 88 1.43 13.79 4.06
N ARG A 89 1.55 12.61 3.45
CA ARG A 89 1.56 12.45 1.98
C ARG A 89 0.17 12.55 1.35
N GLY A 90 -0.88 12.73 2.16
CA GLY A 90 -2.28 12.81 1.71
C GLY A 90 -2.78 11.52 1.08
N TRP A 91 -2.21 10.37 1.46
CA TRP A 91 -2.59 9.07 0.89
C TRP A 91 -3.83 8.49 1.55
N SER A 92 -4.06 8.83 2.82
CA SER A 92 -5.27 8.54 3.58
C SER A 92 -6.23 9.74 3.54
N ALA A 93 -7.52 9.45 3.60
CA ALA A 93 -8.50 10.44 4.03
C ALA A 93 -8.58 10.30 5.55
N SER A 94 -7.78 11.10 6.26
CA SER A 94 -8.02 11.33 7.68
C SER A 94 -9.29 12.20 7.78
N ASP A 95 -10.22 11.76 8.62
CA ASP A 95 -11.37 12.58 9.05
C ASP A 95 -10.88 13.65 10.04
#